data_AF-A0AAN5PH83-F1
#
_entry.id   AF-A0AAN5PH83-F1
#
_cell.length_a   1.000
_cell.length_b   1.000
_cell.length_c   1.000
_cell.angle_alpha   90.00
_cell.angle_beta   90.00
_cell.angle_gamma   90.00
#
_symmetry.space_group_name_H-M   'P 1'
#
loop_
_entity.id
_entity.type
_entity.pdbx_description
1 polymer ?
#
loop_
_entity_poly.entity_id
_entity_poly.type
_entity_poly.pdbx_seq_one_letter_code
_entity_poly.pdbx_strand_id
1 'polypeptide(L)'
;MCNLTIHNIENYENDPQLRLIPWILWENLFQHFISANELSLMTLSYKEAIHIFLPGTKNMEQVRQLLCLYYAHYNRNAKQLWSDAHKKGIKSEVICFVAAITGCSSALDTLCLLLTSDEIVKVIQAENYQAFRLAAENGHLHVLNRLCELAPTEIMAMIQAENYHAFRLAAENGHLHVLNRLCELAPTEATAMIQAENYYAFRWAAVGRGHHNVINFLLDCPVMLAYAEIHEFEYGEKYVNPFIARHVNRLKEMHDAFKLSNPDGVFDLVTKSECLQGFYMLRNLIRRNDEVLLDDIRFLLSIPGIKALAPTATIPGDANELLRLALRLGNQGACALLLSIPSVLALTKANNYYINETGGRLDLRAVA
;
A
#
# COMPACT_ATOMS: atom_id res chain seq x y z
N MET A 1 14.30 -10.75 45.87
CA MET A 1 14.39 -9.29 45.64
C MET A 1 14.21 -9.03 44.14
N CYS A 2 13.00 -9.23 43.65
CA CYS A 2 12.64 -9.03 42.24
C CYS A 2 11.84 -7.74 42.17
N ASN A 3 12.48 -6.63 41.80
CA ASN A 3 11.82 -5.38 41.43
C ASN A 3 12.82 -4.52 40.65
N LEU A 4 12.91 -4.77 39.35
CA LEU A 4 13.33 -3.76 38.37
C LEU A 4 12.35 -3.85 37.19
N THR A 5 11.09 -3.55 37.48
CA THR A 5 10.13 -3.02 36.50
C THR A 5 10.66 -1.67 36.05
N ILE A 6 11.12 -1.59 34.80
CA ILE A 6 11.52 -0.33 34.19
C ILE A 6 10.49 -0.02 33.09
N HIS A 7 9.36 0.55 33.51
CA HIS A 7 8.55 1.37 32.62
C HIS A 7 9.16 2.76 32.65
N ASN A 8 9.84 3.21 31.58
CA ASN A 8 9.85 4.63 31.18
C ASN A 8 10.72 4.86 29.94
N ILE A 9 10.22 5.73 29.06
CA ILE A 9 10.93 6.32 27.92
C ILE A 9 12.29 6.88 28.35
N GLU A 10 12.35 7.49 29.54
CA GLU A 10 13.59 8.02 30.13
C GLU A 10 14.69 6.96 30.23
N ASN A 11 14.36 5.70 30.49
CA ASN A 11 15.38 4.65 30.58
C ASN A 11 15.90 4.27 29.21
N TYR A 12 15.03 4.22 28.20
CA TYR A 12 15.46 3.99 26.83
C TYR A 12 16.34 5.14 26.31
N GLU A 13 15.99 6.39 26.61
CA GLU A 13 16.79 7.55 26.18
C GLU A 13 18.15 7.63 26.90
N ASN A 14 18.19 7.27 28.18
CA ASN A 14 19.40 7.40 29.00
C ASN A 14 20.32 6.17 28.91
N ASP A 15 19.81 4.96 28.69
CA ASP A 15 20.60 3.73 28.64
C ASP A 15 21.20 3.51 27.22
N PRO A 16 22.53 3.57 27.04
CA PRO A 16 23.17 3.32 25.74
C PRO A 16 22.92 1.91 25.20
N GLN A 17 22.69 0.93 26.08
CA GLN A 17 22.47 -0.46 25.70
C GLN A 17 21.08 -0.64 25.09
N LEU A 18 20.05 -0.03 25.70
CA LEU A 18 18.68 -0.08 25.18
C LEU A 18 18.56 0.60 23.82
N ARG A 19 19.31 1.69 23.59
CA ARG A 19 19.34 2.41 22.31
C ARG A 19 19.91 1.60 21.14
N LEU A 20 20.51 0.43 21.40
CA LEU A 20 20.88 -0.50 20.32
C LEU A 20 19.65 -1.12 19.65
N ILE A 21 18.53 -1.26 20.38
CA ILE A 21 17.25 -1.71 19.82
C ILE A 21 16.61 -0.50 19.12
N PRO A 22 16.24 -0.58 17.83
CA PRO A 22 15.53 0.50 17.15
C PRO A 22 14.23 0.89 17.84
N TRP A 23 13.93 2.20 17.86
CA TRP A 23 12.74 2.75 18.53
C TRP A 23 11.43 2.06 18.11
N ILE A 24 11.26 1.81 16.81
CA ILE A 24 10.05 1.17 16.28
C ILE A 24 9.83 -0.22 16.90
N LEU A 25 10.91 -1.00 17.07
CA LEU A 25 10.82 -2.30 17.74
C LEU A 25 10.59 -2.14 19.24
N TRP A 26 11.21 -1.12 19.85
CA TRP A 26 11.00 -0.81 21.25
C TRP A 26 9.53 -0.49 21.57
N GLU A 27 8.89 0.28 20.71
CA GLU A 27 7.47 0.65 20.81
C GLU A 27 6.56 -0.54 20.52
N ASN A 28 6.72 -1.19 19.36
CA ASN A 28 5.74 -2.18 18.89
C ASN A 28 5.94 -3.58 19.50
N LEU A 29 7.18 -4.04 19.58
CA LEU A 29 7.51 -5.41 20.00
C LEU A 29 7.81 -5.49 21.51
N PHE A 30 8.57 -4.53 22.01
CA PHE A 30 8.94 -4.50 23.42
C PHE A 30 7.88 -3.83 24.30
N GLN A 31 6.98 -3.02 23.70
CA GLN A 31 5.92 -2.29 24.41
C GLN A 31 6.48 -1.45 25.57
N HIS A 32 7.63 -0.82 25.32
CA HIS A 32 8.39 -0.06 26.32
C HIS A 32 8.78 -0.85 27.57
N PHE A 33 8.92 -2.17 27.44
CA PHE A 33 9.26 -3.07 28.54
C PHE A 33 10.38 -4.03 28.14
N ILE A 34 11.39 -4.16 29.01
CA ILE A 34 12.44 -5.18 28.90
C ILE A 34 12.57 -5.93 30.23
N SER A 35 12.69 -7.24 30.15
CA SER A 35 12.91 -8.07 31.33
C SER A 35 14.38 -8.03 31.77
N ALA A 36 14.65 -8.34 33.04
CA ALA A 36 16.01 -8.44 33.56
C ALA A 36 16.87 -9.47 32.79
N ASN A 37 16.24 -10.55 32.30
CA ASN A 37 16.93 -11.55 31.49
C ASN A 37 17.33 -11.00 30.12
N GLU A 38 16.40 -10.33 29.43
CA GLU A 38 16.67 -9.68 28.13
C GLU A 38 17.75 -8.59 28.24
N LEU A 39 17.68 -7.77 29.30
CA LEU A 39 18.72 -6.76 29.57
C LEU A 39 20.08 -7.42 29.83
N SER A 40 20.10 -8.54 30.56
CA SER A 40 21.34 -9.31 30.81
C SER A 40 21.97 -9.85 29.53
N LEU A 41 21.16 -10.25 28.54
CA LEU A 41 21.67 -10.67 27.21
C LEU A 41 22.41 -9.54 26.49
N MET A 42 22.01 -8.30 26.75
CA MET A 42 22.64 -7.13 26.15
C MET A 42 23.91 -6.73 26.89
N THR A 43 23.91 -6.74 28.23
CA THR A 43 25.02 -6.22 29.07
C THR A 43 26.21 -7.18 29.19
N LEU A 44 25.99 -8.49 29.17
CA LEU A 44 27.03 -9.49 29.34
C LEU A 44 27.86 -9.70 28.07
N SER A 45 29.03 -10.35 28.18
CA SER A 45 29.80 -10.72 27.00
C SER A 45 29.06 -11.78 26.17
N TYR A 46 29.28 -11.82 24.85
CA TYR A 46 28.63 -12.80 23.96
C TYR A 46 28.72 -14.25 24.47
N LYS A 47 29.89 -14.65 24.99
CA LYS A 47 30.11 -15.99 25.55
C LYS A 47 29.21 -16.26 26.74
N GLU A 48 28.99 -15.29 27.62
CA GLU A 48 28.13 -15.44 28.79
C GLU A 48 26.65 -15.35 28.40
N ALA A 49 26.31 -14.39 27.55
CA ALA A 49 24.94 -14.12 27.12
C ALA A 49 24.31 -15.35 26.42
N ILE A 50 25.08 -16.07 25.60
CA ILE A 50 24.58 -17.26 24.90
C ILE A 50 24.31 -18.45 25.82
N HIS A 51 24.85 -18.46 27.04
CA HIS A 51 24.57 -19.48 28.04
C HIS A 51 23.32 -19.19 28.88
N ILE A 52 22.90 -17.93 28.97
CA ILE A 52 21.72 -17.48 29.73
C ILE A 52 20.43 -17.58 28.90
N PHE A 53 20.57 -17.80 27.60
CA PHE A 53 19.47 -17.91 26.66
C PHE A 53 18.48 -19.05 27.00
N LEU A 54 17.16 -18.79 26.88
CA LEU A 54 16.09 -19.71 27.30
C LEU A 54 15.30 -20.26 26.09
N PRO A 55 15.58 -21.48 25.60
CA PRO A 55 14.95 -22.04 24.41
C PRO A 55 13.54 -22.62 24.64
N GLY A 56 13.07 -22.75 25.89
CA GLY A 56 11.75 -23.33 26.21
C GLY A 56 10.58 -22.35 26.23
N THR A 57 10.80 -21.09 25.87
CA THR A 57 9.82 -20.00 25.96
C THR A 57 8.92 -19.91 24.72
N LYS A 58 7.87 -19.07 24.79
CA LYS A 58 6.99 -18.79 23.64
C LYS A 58 7.78 -18.13 22.50
N ASN A 59 7.35 -18.33 21.25
CA ASN A 59 8.03 -17.78 20.06
C ASN A 59 8.35 -16.29 20.20
N MET A 60 7.41 -15.46 20.67
CA MET A 60 7.63 -14.03 20.85
C MET A 60 8.71 -13.67 21.88
N GLU A 61 8.83 -14.43 22.96
CA GLU A 61 9.92 -14.25 23.95
C GLU A 61 11.27 -14.63 23.33
N GLN A 62 11.31 -15.70 22.53
CA GLN A 62 12.52 -16.08 21.80
C GLN A 62 12.92 -15.01 20.77
N VAL A 63 11.96 -14.41 20.06
CA VAL A 63 12.20 -13.30 19.12
C VAL A 63 12.83 -12.11 19.87
N ARG A 64 12.25 -11.68 20.99
CA ARG A 64 12.77 -10.57 21.79
C ARG A 64 14.18 -10.85 22.30
N GLN A 65 14.42 -12.02 22.88
CA GLN A 65 15.74 -12.43 23.38
C GLN A 65 16.79 -12.48 22.26
N LEU A 66 16.43 -13.02 21.09
CA LEU A 66 17.33 -13.11 19.94
C LEU A 66 17.62 -11.73 19.34
N LEU A 67 16.66 -10.81 19.33
CA LEU A 67 16.89 -9.40 18.95
C LEU A 67 17.83 -8.69 19.93
N CYS A 68 17.68 -8.90 21.24
CA CYS A 68 18.61 -8.37 22.24
C CYS A 68 20.04 -8.84 21.99
N LEU A 69 20.23 -10.15 21.76
CA LEU A 69 21.53 -10.72 21.41
C LEU A 69 22.07 -10.16 20.09
N TYR A 70 21.21 -10.05 19.08
CA TYR A 70 21.57 -9.50 17.78
C TYR A 70 22.08 -8.06 17.93
N TYR A 71 21.27 -7.14 18.45
CA TYR A 71 21.66 -5.73 18.52
C TYR A 71 22.86 -5.47 19.44
N ALA A 72 23.06 -6.28 20.49
CA ALA A 72 24.22 -6.14 21.37
C ALA A 72 25.52 -6.69 20.77
N HIS A 73 25.47 -7.76 19.96
CA HIS A 73 26.66 -8.55 19.60
C HIS A 73 26.91 -8.76 18.09
N TYR A 74 26.01 -8.30 17.21
CA TYR A 74 26.01 -8.66 15.78
C TYR A 74 27.34 -8.36 15.04
N ASN A 75 27.95 -7.19 15.27
CA ASN A 75 29.16 -6.78 14.55
C ASN A 75 30.40 -7.65 14.80
N ARG A 76 30.39 -8.53 15.82
CA ARG A 76 31.57 -9.34 16.16
C ARG A 76 31.51 -10.77 15.63
N ASN A 77 30.33 -11.39 15.55
CA ASN A 77 30.16 -12.84 15.32
C ASN A 77 28.92 -13.23 14.47
N ALA A 78 28.45 -12.39 13.54
CA ALA A 78 27.16 -12.55 12.84
C ALA A 78 26.79 -13.99 12.38
N LYS A 79 27.70 -14.73 11.73
CA LYS A 79 27.44 -16.12 11.29
C LYS A 79 27.42 -17.14 12.45
N GLN A 80 28.26 -16.93 13.47
CA GLN A 80 28.29 -17.78 14.66
C GLN A 80 27.02 -17.64 15.48
N LEU A 81 26.49 -16.40 15.60
CA LEU A 81 25.26 -16.11 16.33
C LEU A 81 24.11 -17.02 15.90
N TRP A 82 23.84 -17.12 14.60
CA TRP A 82 22.70 -17.90 14.08
C TRP A 82 22.89 -19.41 14.27
N SER A 83 24.11 -19.91 14.07
CA SER A 83 24.42 -21.33 14.31
C SER A 83 24.30 -21.70 15.79
N ASP A 84 24.81 -20.85 16.67
CA ASP A 84 24.75 -21.06 18.11
C ASP A 84 23.31 -20.95 18.63
N ALA A 85 22.54 -19.97 18.14
CA ALA A 85 21.10 -19.84 18.36
C ALA A 85 20.35 -21.12 18.02
N HIS A 86 20.58 -21.67 16.83
CA HIS A 86 19.96 -22.93 16.40
C HIS A 86 20.38 -24.11 17.30
N LYS A 87 21.67 -24.25 17.62
CA LYS A 87 22.18 -25.31 18.52
C LYS A 87 21.61 -25.22 19.94
N LYS A 88 21.30 -24.02 20.41
CA LYS A 88 20.66 -23.80 21.71
C LYS A 88 19.18 -24.17 21.73
N GLY A 89 18.58 -24.52 20.58
CA GLY A 89 17.19 -24.93 20.48
C GLY A 89 16.23 -23.78 20.17
N ILE A 90 16.72 -22.65 19.66
CA ILE A 90 15.83 -21.64 19.06
C ILE A 90 15.20 -22.26 17.82
N LYS A 91 13.88 -22.14 17.72
CA LYS A 91 13.15 -22.64 16.57
C LYS A 91 13.58 -21.91 15.30
N SER A 92 13.70 -22.63 14.20
CA SER A 92 14.18 -22.09 12.92
C SER A 92 13.25 -20.98 12.39
N GLU A 93 11.94 -21.06 12.63
CA GLU A 93 10.98 -20.00 12.31
C GLU A 93 11.26 -18.69 13.07
N VAL A 94 11.70 -18.76 14.33
CA VAL A 94 12.07 -17.57 15.10
C VAL A 94 13.32 -16.91 14.52
N ILE A 95 14.31 -17.69 14.10
CA ILE A 95 15.49 -17.17 13.40
C ILE A 95 15.07 -16.48 12.10
N CYS A 96 14.14 -17.09 11.35
CA CYS A 96 13.58 -16.52 10.13
C CYS A 96 12.80 -15.21 10.38
N PHE A 97 12.03 -15.12 11.46
CA PHE A 97 11.31 -13.90 11.84
C PHE A 97 12.28 -12.78 12.22
N VAL A 98 13.33 -13.08 12.99
CA VAL A 98 14.36 -12.09 13.33
C VAL A 98 15.12 -11.64 12.08
N ALA A 99 15.39 -12.53 11.13
CA ALA A 99 15.97 -12.15 9.84
C ALA A 99 15.08 -11.14 9.09
N ALA A 100 13.77 -11.40 9.07
CA ALA A 100 12.78 -10.52 8.44
C ALA A 100 12.61 -9.18 9.15
N ILE A 101 12.74 -9.11 10.47
CA ILE A 101 12.67 -7.86 11.24
C ILE A 101 13.94 -7.01 11.03
N THR A 102 15.10 -7.65 11.12
CA THR A 102 16.40 -6.95 11.11
C THR A 102 16.94 -6.67 9.71
N GLY A 103 16.38 -7.31 8.67
CA GLY A 103 16.94 -7.27 7.32
C GLY A 103 18.21 -8.12 7.18
N CYS A 104 18.49 -9.05 8.09
CA CYS A 104 19.72 -9.82 8.08
C CYS A 104 19.60 -11.09 7.22
N SER A 105 20.05 -11.04 5.96
CA SER A 105 20.03 -12.21 5.05
C SER A 105 20.96 -13.35 5.50
N SER A 106 22.01 -13.05 6.28
CA SER A 106 22.95 -14.07 6.76
C SER A 106 22.31 -15.12 7.69
N ALA A 107 21.21 -14.77 8.34
CA ALA A 107 20.41 -15.70 9.12
C ALA A 107 19.76 -16.76 8.22
N LEU A 108 19.18 -16.32 7.09
CA LEU A 108 18.58 -17.23 6.10
C LEU A 108 19.63 -18.13 5.46
N ASP A 109 20.80 -17.58 5.13
CA ASP A 109 21.90 -18.40 4.59
C ASP A 109 22.37 -19.45 5.59
N THR A 110 22.37 -19.13 6.89
CA THR A 110 22.71 -20.10 7.93
C THR A 110 21.65 -21.21 8.03
N LEU A 111 20.36 -20.87 7.93
CA LEU A 111 19.29 -21.86 7.88
C LEU A 111 19.45 -22.78 6.65
N CYS A 112 19.85 -22.24 5.50
CA CYS A 112 20.10 -23.02 4.29
C CYS A 112 21.25 -24.03 4.43
N LEU A 113 22.22 -23.75 5.31
CA LEU A 113 23.32 -24.68 5.60
C LEU A 113 22.93 -25.76 6.61
N LEU A 114 21.91 -25.52 7.42
CA LEU A 114 21.52 -26.39 8.54
C LEU A 114 20.32 -27.28 8.23
N LEU A 115 19.46 -26.85 7.31
CA LEU A 115 18.17 -27.47 7.02
C LEU A 115 18.08 -27.96 5.57
N THR A 116 17.21 -28.94 5.34
CA THR A 116 16.83 -29.37 4.00
C THR A 116 15.86 -28.37 3.35
N SER A 117 15.71 -28.43 2.02
CA SER A 117 14.78 -27.57 1.29
C SER A 117 13.34 -27.66 1.82
N ASP A 118 12.87 -28.87 2.14
CA ASP A 118 11.50 -29.09 2.64
C ASP A 118 11.30 -28.50 4.04
N GLU A 119 12.31 -28.54 4.89
CA GLU A 119 12.28 -27.93 6.21
C GLU A 119 12.28 -26.40 6.12
N ILE A 120 13.04 -25.82 5.17
CA ILE A 120 13.03 -24.37 4.93
C ILE A 120 11.65 -23.89 4.48
N VAL A 121 10.99 -24.63 3.59
CA VAL A 121 9.62 -24.30 3.18
C VAL A 121 8.67 -24.32 4.38
N LYS A 122 8.75 -25.31 5.27
CA LYS A 122 7.94 -25.36 6.51
C LYS A 122 8.22 -24.18 7.44
N VAL A 123 9.49 -23.79 7.55
CA VAL A 123 9.91 -22.61 8.32
C VAL A 123 9.30 -21.33 7.74
N ILE A 124 9.26 -21.21 6.41
CA ILE A 124 8.65 -20.05 5.72
C ILE A 124 7.12 -20.05 5.89
N GLN A 125 6.47 -21.22 5.88
CA GLN A 125 5.03 -21.37 6.09
C GLN A 125 4.57 -21.07 7.53
N ALA A 126 5.51 -20.99 8.49
CA ALA A 126 5.19 -20.76 9.89
C ALA A 126 4.39 -19.47 10.12
N GLU A 127 3.41 -19.55 11.03
CA GLU A 127 2.54 -18.43 11.44
C GLU A 127 1.92 -17.69 10.24
N ASN A 128 1.48 -18.45 9.23
CA ASN A 128 0.89 -17.93 7.99
C ASN A 128 1.81 -16.93 7.28
N TYR A 129 3.03 -17.41 6.96
CA TYR A 129 4.05 -16.65 6.26
C TYR A 129 4.48 -15.36 6.97
N GLN A 130 4.57 -15.40 8.31
CA GLN A 130 4.87 -14.22 9.12
C GLN A 130 6.22 -13.57 8.75
N ALA A 131 7.24 -14.36 8.41
CA ALA A 131 8.53 -13.82 7.97
C ALA A 131 8.38 -12.94 6.71
N PHE A 132 7.55 -13.36 5.76
CA PHE A 132 7.29 -12.59 4.54
C PHE A 132 6.57 -11.27 4.84
N ARG A 133 5.56 -11.33 5.72
CA ARG A 133 4.81 -10.14 6.17
C ARG A 133 5.69 -9.15 6.92
N LEU A 134 6.53 -9.62 7.85
CA LEU A 134 7.48 -8.80 8.61
C LEU A 134 8.54 -8.16 7.70
N ALA A 135 9.04 -8.89 6.69
CA ALA A 135 9.99 -8.34 5.73
C ALA A 135 9.35 -7.21 4.90
N ALA A 136 8.09 -7.36 4.51
CA ALA A 136 7.33 -6.33 3.81
C ALA A 136 7.04 -5.11 4.71
N GLU A 137 6.61 -5.35 5.94
CA GLU A 137 6.34 -4.32 6.96
C GLU A 137 7.55 -3.44 7.23
N ASN A 138 8.75 -4.03 7.28
CA ASN A 138 10.01 -3.32 7.56
C ASN A 138 10.75 -2.85 6.29
N GLY A 139 10.18 -3.08 5.10
CA GLY A 139 10.76 -2.62 3.84
C GLY A 139 12.00 -3.39 3.38
N HIS A 140 12.28 -4.57 3.96
CA HIS A 140 13.47 -5.37 3.67
C HIS A 140 13.29 -6.22 2.41
N LEU A 141 13.24 -5.54 1.26
CA LEU A 141 13.01 -6.13 -0.06
C LEU A 141 13.99 -7.28 -0.39
N HIS A 142 15.25 -7.20 0.02
CA HIS A 142 16.23 -8.26 -0.19
C HIS A 142 15.92 -9.53 0.60
N VAL A 143 15.41 -9.41 1.83
CA VAL A 143 14.94 -10.57 2.61
C VAL A 143 13.67 -11.14 1.98
N LEU A 144 12.74 -10.28 1.58
CA LEU A 144 11.51 -10.70 0.90
C LEU A 144 11.83 -11.50 -0.38
N ASN A 145 12.72 -11.00 -1.24
CA ASN A 145 13.17 -11.70 -2.44
C ASN A 145 13.87 -13.02 -2.10
N ARG A 146 14.70 -13.03 -1.06
CA ARG A 146 15.36 -14.26 -0.61
C ARG A 146 14.36 -15.32 -0.16
N LEU A 147 13.29 -14.95 0.53
CA LEU A 147 12.21 -15.88 0.90
C LEU A 147 11.51 -16.44 -0.36
N CYS A 148 11.27 -15.62 -1.37
CA CYS A 148 10.73 -16.09 -2.67
C CYS A 148 11.67 -17.08 -3.38
N GLU A 149 12.99 -16.85 -3.33
CA GLU A 149 13.98 -17.78 -3.90
C GLU A 149 14.02 -19.12 -3.17
N LEU A 150 13.85 -19.10 -1.84
CA LEU A 150 13.88 -20.31 -0.99
C LEU A 150 12.58 -21.12 -1.06
N ALA A 151 11.45 -20.48 -1.37
CA ALA A 151 10.16 -21.14 -1.51
C ALA A 151 9.40 -20.64 -2.76
N PRO A 152 9.89 -20.96 -3.98
CA PRO A 152 9.33 -20.43 -5.22
C PRO A 152 7.90 -20.92 -5.50
N THR A 153 7.52 -22.09 -4.97
CA THR A 153 6.16 -22.63 -5.08
C THR A 153 5.15 -21.93 -4.16
N GLU A 154 5.63 -21.22 -3.14
CA GLU A 154 4.79 -20.60 -2.11
C GLU A 154 4.53 -19.11 -2.37
N ILE A 155 5.08 -18.52 -3.43
CA ILE A 155 5.04 -17.06 -3.67
C ILE A 155 3.60 -16.53 -3.63
N MET A 156 2.68 -17.19 -4.31
CA MET A 156 1.28 -16.74 -4.33
C MET A 156 0.62 -16.86 -2.95
N ALA A 157 0.87 -17.96 -2.23
CA ALA A 157 0.34 -18.16 -0.88
C ALA A 157 0.89 -17.13 0.12
N MET A 158 2.19 -16.81 0.02
CA MET A 158 2.83 -15.74 0.79
C MET A 158 2.17 -14.38 0.54
N ILE A 159 1.86 -14.05 -0.72
CA ILE A 159 1.22 -12.79 -1.10
C ILE A 159 -0.24 -12.73 -0.60
N GLN A 160 -1.00 -13.82 -0.72
CA GLN A 160 -2.41 -13.88 -0.33
C GLN A 160 -2.62 -14.02 1.19
N ALA A 161 -1.57 -14.35 1.95
CA ALA A 161 -1.62 -14.56 3.38
C ALA A 161 -2.28 -13.40 4.15
N GLU A 162 -3.19 -13.77 5.06
CA GLU A 162 -3.94 -12.83 5.92
C GLU A 162 -4.58 -11.66 5.14
N ASN A 163 -5.19 -11.97 4.00
CA ASN A 163 -5.82 -10.97 3.13
C ASN A 163 -4.82 -9.89 2.68
N TYR A 164 -3.76 -10.35 2.00
CA TYR A 164 -2.71 -9.50 1.42
C TYR A 164 -1.99 -8.63 2.46
N HIS A 165 -1.74 -9.19 3.65
CA HIS A 165 -1.21 -8.44 4.79
C HIS A 165 0.17 -7.82 4.52
N ALA A 166 1.04 -8.53 3.77
CA ALA A 166 2.33 -8.00 3.36
C ALA A 166 2.20 -6.69 2.55
N PHE A 167 1.24 -6.63 1.62
CA PHE A 167 0.98 -5.42 0.83
C PHE A 167 0.42 -4.30 1.70
N ARG A 168 -0.51 -4.63 2.61
CA ARG A 168 -1.12 -3.66 3.54
C ARG A 168 -0.08 -3.00 4.45
N LEU A 169 0.80 -3.77 5.09
CA LEU A 169 1.82 -3.26 6.00
C LEU A 169 2.92 -2.47 5.25
N ALA A 170 3.33 -2.92 4.07
CA ALA A 170 4.28 -2.18 3.25
C ALA A 170 3.73 -0.80 2.85
N ALA A 171 2.43 -0.70 2.55
CA ALA A 171 1.79 0.57 2.22
C ALA A 171 1.66 1.49 3.45
N GLU A 172 1.22 0.95 4.58
CA GLU A 172 1.11 1.67 5.85
C GLU A 172 2.45 2.31 6.26
N ASN A 173 3.57 1.59 6.08
CA ASN A 173 4.91 2.06 6.41
C ASN A 173 5.63 2.80 5.25
N GLY A 174 4.96 3.02 4.11
CA GLY A 174 5.51 3.84 3.02
C GLY A 174 6.55 3.16 2.12
N HIS A 175 6.63 1.82 2.13
CA HIS A 175 7.63 1.03 1.41
C HIS A 175 7.24 0.75 -0.05
N LEU A 176 7.25 1.80 -0.88
CA LEU A 176 6.89 1.72 -2.31
C LEU A 176 7.65 0.64 -3.09
N HIS A 177 8.95 0.46 -2.82
CA HIS A 177 9.78 -0.54 -3.49
C HIS A 177 9.32 -1.98 -3.22
N VAL A 178 8.74 -2.24 -2.05
CA VAL A 178 8.12 -3.54 -1.73
C VAL A 178 6.79 -3.69 -2.47
N LEU A 179 5.95 -2.65 -2.52
CA LEU A 179 4.68 -2.69 -3.24
C LEU A 179 4.87 -2.97 -4.74
N ASN A 180 5.84 -2.29 -5.37
CA ASN A 180 6.22 -2.54 -6.76
C ASN A 180 6.60 -4.00 -6.95
N ARG A 181 7.44 -4.54 -6.06
CA ARG A 181 7.86 -5.93 -6.15
C ARG A 181 6.69 -6.92 -6.01
N LEU A 182 5.77 -6.67 -5.09
CA LEU A 182 4.59 -7.52 -4.91
C LEU A 182 3.71 -7.53 -6.17
N CYS A 183 3.51 -6.37 -6.80
CA CYS A 183 2.79 -6.27 -8.07
C CYS A 183 3.54 -6.95 -9.24
N GLU A 184 4.87 -6.94 -9.25
CA GLU A 184 5.67 -7.69 -10.24
C GLU A 184 5.54 -9.21 -10.05
N LEU A 185 5.52 -9.68 -8.80
CA LEU A 185 5.40 -11.10 -8.47
C LEU A 185 3.99 -11.65 -8.73
N ALA A 186 2.95 -10.83 -8.55
CA ALA A 186 1.56 -11.20 -8.74
C ALA A 186 0.75 -10.11 -9.47
N PRO A 187 1.01 -9.87 -10.76
CA PRO A 187 0.34 -8.79 -11.51
C PRO A 187 -1.18 -8.98 -11.63
N THR A 188 -1.65 -10.23 -11.63
CA THR A 188 -3.09 -10.56 -11.65
C THR A 188 -3.80 -10.21 -10.34
N GLU A 189 -3.07 -10.16 -9.22
CA GLU A 189 -3.60 -9.87 -7.89
C GLU A 189 -3.49 -8.38 -7.52
N ALA A 190 -2.87 -7.54 -8.35
CA ALA A 190 -2.60 -6.14 -8.03
C ALA A 190 -3.87 -5.37 -7.62
N THR A 191 -4.99 -5.60 -8.31
CA THR A 191 -6.26 -4.96 -7.96
C THR A 191 -6.84 -5.53 -6.66
N ALA A 192 -6.75 -6.85 -6.44
CA ALA A 192 -7.24 -7.49 -5.22
C ALA A 192 -6.45 -7.02 -3.97
N MET A 193 -5.12 -6.90 -4.10
CA MET A 193 -4.24 -6.36 -3.05
C MET A 193 -4.65 -4.94 -2.63
N ILE A 194 -5.00 -4.10 -3.59
CA ILE A 194 -5.43 -2.71 -3.34
C ILE A 194 -6.80 -2.67 -2.65
N GLN A 195 -7.74 -3.55 -3.04
CA GLN A 195 -9.11 -3.58 -2.51
C GLN A 195 -9.22 -4.26 -1.13
N ALA A 196 -8.19 -5.01 -0.73
CA ALA A 196 -8.16 -5.78 0.51
C ALA A 196 -8.51 -4.94 1.75
N GLU A 197 -9.25 -5.54 2.69
CA GLU A 197 -9.68 -4.92 3.96
C GLU A 197 -10.27 -3.50 3.79
N ASN A 198 -11.14 -3.33 2.77
CA ASN A 198 -11.75 -2.04 2.44
C ASN A 198 -10.70 -0.95 2.19
N TYR A 199 -9.82 -1.21 1.24
CA TYR A 199 -8.74 -0.31 0.82
C TYR A 199 -7.79 0.07 1.97
N TYR A 200 -7.49 -0.88 2.88
CA TYR A 200 -6.65 -0.65 4.07
C TYR A 200 -5.33 0.01 3.70
N ALA A 201 -4.64 -0.52 2.68
CA ALA A 201 -3.34 -0.04 2.24
C ALA A 201 -3.35 1.48 1.96
N PHE A 202 -4.39 1.97 1.29
CA PHE A 202 -4.55 3.40 1.00
C PHE A 202 -4.92 4.20 2.25
N ARG A 203 -5.90 3.72 3.02
CA ARG A 203 -6.41 4.41 4.21
C ARG A 203 -5.31 4.66 5.23
N TRP A 204 -4.47 3.65 5.51
CA TRP A 204 -3.40 3.76 6.49
C TRP A 204 -2.16 4.49 5.94
N ALA A 205 -1.83 4.32 4.65
CA ALA A 205 -0.80 5.15 4.02
C ALA A 205 -1.15 6.66 4.07
N ALA A 206 -2.45 7.01 4.01
CA ALA A 206 -2.90 8.40 4.09
C ALA A 206 -2.84 8.98 5.51
N VAL A 207 -2.96 8.14 6.54
CA VAL A 207 -2.75 8.52 7.96
C VAL A 207 -1.25 8.72 8.24
N GLY A 208 -0.41 7.89 7.64
CA GLY A 208 1.05 7.97 7.76
C GLY A 208 1.60 9.33 7.30
N ARG A 209 2.65 9.79 7.98
CA ARG A 209 3.30 11.07 7.65
C ARG A 209 4.23 10.88 6.46
N GLY A 210 3.87 11.45 5.31
CA GLY A 210 4.79 11.63 4.19
C GLY A 210 4.79 10.55 3.10
N HIS A 211 3.89 9.57 3.14
CA HIS A 211 3.82 8.47 2.16
C HIS A 211 3.16 8.87 0.82
N HIS A 212 3.43 10.08 0.32
CA HIS A 212 2.83 10.60 -0.93
C HIS A 212 3.17 9.75 -2.15
N ASN A 213 4.36 9.14 -2.17
CA ASN A 213 4.80 8.23 -3.22
C ASN A 213 3.92 6.96 -3.28
N VAL A 214 3.62 6.35 -2.13
CA VAL A 214 2.70 5.20 -2.04
C VAL A 214 1.28 5.62 -2.41
N ILE A 215 0.81 6.78 -1.94
CA ILE A 215 -0.53 7.28 -2.29
C ILE A 215 -0.67 7.49 -3.80
N ASN A 216 0.32 8.12 -4.46
CA ASN A 216 0.30 8.30 -5.90
C ASN A 216 0.29 6.95 -6.63
N PHE A 217 1.14 6.01 -6.22
CA PHE A 217 1.18 4.65 -6.77
C PHE A 217 -0.18 3.94 -6.66
N LEU A 218 -0.85 4.06 -5.52
CA LEU A 218 -2.17 3.46 -5.32
C LEU A 218 -3.24 4.15 -6.18
N LEU A 219 -3.21 5.49 -6.30
CA LEU A 219 -4.15 6.28 -7.13
C LEU A 219 -3.96 6.05 -8.64
N ASP A 220 -2.83 5.51 -9.09
CA ASP A 220 -2.64 5.10 -10.48
C ASP A 220 -3.57 3.93 -10.86
N CYS A 221 -4.06 3.17 -9.88
CA CYS A 221 -5.11 2.17 -10.11
C CYS A 221 -6.49 2.85 -10.23
N PRO A 222 -7.24 2.66 -11.34
CA PRO A 222 -8.55 3.31 -11.51
C PRO A 222 -9.56 2.97 -10.43
N VAL A 223 -9.54 1.73 -9.92
CA VAL A 223 -10.46 1.28 -8.86
C VAL A 223 -10.17 2.00 -7.53
N MET A 224 -8.89 2.26 -7.24
CA MET A 224 -8.50 3.04 -6.07
C MET A 224 -8.91 4.51 -6.22
N LEU A 225 -8.67 5.11 -7.40
CA LEU A 225 -9.08 6.48 -7.67
C LEU A 225 -10.60 6.63 -7.55
N ALA A 226 -11.36 5.65 -8.04
CA ALA A 226 -12.82 5.61 -7.93
C ALA A 226 -13.31 5.61 -6.48
N TYR A 227 -12.62 4.92 -5.58
CA TYR A 227 -12.92 4.98 -4.15
C TYR A 227 -12.49 6.32 -3.56
N ALA A 228 -11.24 6.71 -3.78
CA ALA A 228 -10.64 7.87 -3.11
C ALA A 228 -11.32 9.19 -3.47
N GLU A 229 -11.78 9.37 -4.73
CA GLU A 229 -12.44 10.61 -5.14
C GLU A 229 -13.83 10.82 -4.51
N ILE A 230 -14.49 9.76 -4.04
CA ILE A 230 -15.76 9.86 -3.33
C ILE A 230 -15.55 10.46 -1.94
N HIS A 231 -14.42 10.13 -1.32
CA HIS A 231 -13.98 10.58 0.00
C HIS A 231 -13.26 11.94 -0.09
N GLU A 232 -13.96 12.93 -0.63
CA GLU A 232 -13.43 14.28 -0.87
C GLU A 232 -12.98 14.95 0.43
N PHE A 233 -13.70 14.73 1.54
CA PHE A 233 -13.35 15.32 2.84
C PHE A 233 -12.08 14.73 3.43
N GLU A 234 -11.86 13.42 3.25
CA GLU A 234 -10.73 12.71 3.83
C GLU A 234 -9.46 12.81 2.97
N TYR A 235 -9.61 12.74 1.64
CA TYR A 235 -8.48 12.60 0.71
C TYR A 235 -8.42 13.67 -0.39
N GLY A 236 -9.49 14.43 -0.61
CA GLY A 236 -9.64 15.38 -1.71
C GLY A 236 -8.51 16.40 -1.78
N GLU A 237 -8.47 17.32 -0.83
CA GLU A 237 -7.52 18.45 -0.84
C GLU A 237 -6.06 17.99 -0.83
N LYS A 238 -5.74 17.01 0.03
CA LYS A 238 -4.36 16.62 0.30
C LYS A 238 -3.76 15.70 -0.76
N TYR A 239 -4.55 14.79 -1.33
CA TYR A 239 -4.04 13.71 -2.17
C TYR A 239 -4.68 13.66 -3.55
N VAL A 240 -6.01 13.59 -3.62
CA VAL A 240 -6.73 13.32 -4.88
C VAL A 240 -6.70 14.53 -5.81
N ASN A 241 -7.00 15.74 -5.32
CA ASN A 241 -7.06 16.94 -6.18
C ASN A 241 -5.69 17.27 -6.80
N PRO A 242 -4.56 17.27 -6.04
CA PRO A 242 -3.23 17.47 -6.62
C PRO A 242 -2.84 16.36 -7.59
N PHE A 243 -3.21 15.10 -7.28
CA PHE A 243 -2.96 13.97 -8.16
C PHE A 243 -3.67 14.15 -9.51
N ILE A 244 -4.96 14.49 -9.49
CA ILE A 244 -5.78 14.70 -10.70
C ILE A 244 -5.26 15.89 -11.50
N ALA A 245 -5.00 17.03 -10.86
CA ALA A 245 -4.48 18.21 -11.55
C ALA A 245 -3.16 17.91 -12.29
N ARG A 246 -2.23 17.21 -11.63
CA ARG A 246 -0.97 16.76 -12.26
C ARG A 246 -1.22 15.82 -13.44
N HIS A 247 -2.15 14.88 -13.31
CA HIS A 247 -2.48 13.93 -14.37
C HIS A 247 -3.14 14.60 -15.58
N VAL A 248 -4.08 15.52 -15.35
CA VAL A 248 -4.71 16.31 -16.41
C VAL A 248 -3.67 17.14 -17.15
N ASN A 249 -2.77 17.82 -16.43
CA ASN A 249 -1.69 18.59 -17.06
C ASN A 249 -0.75 17.70 -17.88
N ARG A 250 -0.38 16.53 -17.37
CA ARG A 250 0.41 15.55 -18.14
C ARG A 250 -0.30 15.12 -19.42
N LEU A 251 -1.61 14.88 -19.36
CA LEU A 251 -2.40 14.53 -20.55
C LEU A 251 -2.44 15.67 -21.57
N LYS A 252 -2.54 16.92 -21.12
CA LYS A 252 -2.46 18.11 -22.01
C LYS A 252 -1.09 18.20 -22.69
N GLU A 253 -0.01 18.04 -21.92
CA GLU A 253 1.36 18.03 -22.47
C GLU A 253 1.54 16.92 -23.53
N MET A 254 1.04 15.72 -23.24
CA MET A 254 1.07 14.60 -24.19
C MET A 254 0.23 14.88 -25.43
N HIS A 255 -0.96 15.47 -25.27
CA HIS A 255 -1.81 15.90 -26.37
C HIS A 255 -1.10 16.91 -27.27
N ASP A 256 -0.50 17.95 -26.70
CA ASP A 256 0.15 19.03 -27.44
C ASP A 256 1.40 18.52 -28.18
N ALA A 257 2.20 17.67 -27.52
CA ALA A 257 3.35 17.01 -28.15
C ALA A 257 2.92 16.08 -29.31
N PHE A 258 1.81 15.36 -29.14
CA PHE A 258 1.25 14.51 -30.18
C PHE A 258 0.77 15.34 -31.38
N LYS A 259 0.07 16.45 -31.14
CA LYS A 259 -0.41 17.36 -32.20
C LYS A 259 0.72 18.05 -32.96
N LEU A 260 1.82 18.36 -32.27
CA LEU A 260 3.02 18.90 -32.92
C LEU A 260 3.62 17.90 -33.92
N SER A 261 3.61 16.61 -33.58
CA SER A 261 4.16 15.53 -34.41
C SER A 261 3.16 15.01 -35.44
N ASN A 262 1.86 15.12 -35.17
CA ASN A 262 0.76 14.61 -35.99
C ASN A 262 -0.38 15.64 -36.04
N PRO A 263 -0.29 16.68 -36.90
CA PRO A 263 -1.29 17.76 -36.94
C PRO A 263 -2.73 17.25 -37.14
N ASP A 264 -2.89 16.29 -38.04
CA ASP A 264 -4.18 15.69 -38.39
C ASP A 264 -4.54 14.44 -37.55
N GLY A 265 -3.62 14.01 -36.67
CA GLY A 265 -3.84 12.84 -35.82
C GLY A 265 -4.87 13.12 -34.72
N VAL A 266 -5.63 12.11 -34.31
CA VAL A 266 -6.49 12.18 -33.13
C VAL A 266 -5.72 11.62 -31.93
N PHE A 267 -5.52 12.43 -30.90
CA PHE A 267 -4.93 11.98 -29.64
C PHE A 267 -5.95 11.15 -28.87
N ASP A 268 -5.58 9.93 -28.50
CA ASP A 268 -6.41 9.06 -27.68
C ASP A 268 -5.55 8.22 -26.72
N LEU A 269 -6.20 7.62 -25.72
CA LEU A 269 -5.57 6.74 -24.75
C LEU A 269 -5.53 5.30 -25.27
N VAL A 270 -4.46 4.58 -24.91
CA VAL A 270 -4.18 3.25 -25.48
C VAL A 270 -4.96 2.16 -24.75
N THR A 271 -5.13 2.31 -23.43
CA THR A 271 -5.69 1.27 -22.59
C THR A 271 -7.04 1.64 -21.99
N LYS A 272 -7.90 0.63 -21.79
CA LYS A 272 -9.18 0.80 -21.05
C LYS A 272 -8.95 1.33 -19.63
N SER A 273 -7.83 0.96 -19.01
CA SER A 273 -7.46 1.42 -17.66
C SER A 273 -7.25 2.94 -17.63
N GLU A 274 -6.51 3.50 -18.60
CA GLU A 274 -6.29 4.95 -18.71
C GLU A 274 -7.61 5.69 -18.97
N CYS A 275 -8.48 5.15 -19.84
CA CYS A 275 -9.81 5.74 -20.07
C CYS A 275 -10.66 5.74 -18.80
N LEU A 276 -10.64 4.65 -18.02
CA LEU A 276 -11.34 4.58 -16.73
C LEU A 276 -10.77 5.55 -15.71
N GLN A 277 -9.45 5.71 -15.67
CA GLN A 277 -8.82 6.73 -14.82
C GLN A 277 -9.32 8.13 -15.22
N GLY A 278 -9.36 8.41 -16.54
CA GLY A 278 -9.95 9.63 -17.12
C GLY A 278 -11.41 9.87 -16.71
N PHE A 279 -12.21 8.81 -16.71
CA PHE A 279 -13.61 8.86 -16.26
C PHE A 279 -13.72 9.24 -14.77
N TYR A 280 -12.90 8.66 -13.90
CA TYR A 280 -12.93 9.01 -12.46
C TYR A 280 -12.34 10.40 -12.18
N MET A 281 -11.37 10.85 -12.98
CA MET A 281 -10.91 12.24 -12.96
C MET A 281 -12.06 13.20 -13.31
N LEU A 282 -12.81 12.93 -14.39
CA LEU A 282 -14.01 13.70 -14.74
C LEU A 282 -15.03 13.73 -13.60
N ARG A 283 -15.29 12.57 -12.97
CA ARG A 283 -16.24 12.48 -11.85
C ARG A 283 -15.86 13.39 -10.69
N ASN A 284 -14.57 13.42 -10.33
CA ASN A 284 -14.05 14.33 -9.30
C ASN A 284 -14.15 15.80 -9.72
N LEU A 285 -13.76 16.17 -10.94
CA LEU A 285 -13.82 17.55 -11.43
C LEU A 285 -15.26 18.08 -11.44
N ILE A 286 -16.21 17.25 -11.87
CA ILE A 286 -17.64 17.57 -11.82
C ILE A 286 -18.12 17.76 -10.39
N ARG A 287 -17.66 16.90 -9.46
CA ARG A 287 -18.03 16.93 -8.04
C ARG A 287 -17.68 18.25 -7.37
N ARG A 288 -16.51 18.79 -7.69
CA ARG A 288 -15.99 20.04 -7.12
C ARG A 288 -16.77 21.29 -7.55
N ASN A 289 -17.56 21.19 -8.64
CA ASN A 289 -18.44 22.25 -9.13
C ASN A 289 -17.79 23.65 -9.18
N ASP A 290 -16.60 23.72 -9.78
CA ASP A 290 -15.81 24.94 -9.92
C ASP A 290 -15.69 25.30 -11.41
N GLU A 291 -16.03 26.54 -11.76
CA GLU A 291 -16.00 27.04 -13.14
C GLU A 291 -14.59 26.98 -13.75
N VAL A 292 -13.54 27.11 -12.93
CA VAL A 292 -12.14 27.05 -13.39
C VAL A 292 -11.79 25.66 -13.95
N LEU A 293 -12.50 24.61 -13.54
CA LEU A 293 -12.28 23.24 -13.98
C LEU A 293 -13.03 22.89 -15.27
N LEU A 294 -13.87 23.78 -15.81
CA LEU A 294 -14.65 23.50 -17.02
C LEU A 294 -13.77 23.25 -18.24
N ASP A 295 -12.62 23.94 -18.33
CA ASP A 295 -11.65 23.71 -19.40
C ASP A 295 -10.99 22.32 -19.29
N ASP A 296 -10.71 21.86 -18.07
CA ASP A 296 -10.20 20.52 -17.81
C ASP A 296 -11.24 19.45 -18.16
N ILE A 297 -12.50 19.67 -17.79
CA ILE A 297 -13.62 18.79 -18.14
C ILE A 297 -13.79 18.72 -19.66
N ARG A 298 -13.78 19.87 -20.34
CA ARG A 298 -13.89 19.94 -21.81
C ARG A 298 -12.72 19.22 -22.48
N PHE A 299 -11.51 19.40 -21.99
CA PHE A 299 -10.32 18.72 -22.49
C PHE A 299 -10.45 17.20 -22.34
N LEU A 300 -10.78 16.68 -21.15
CA LEU A 300 -10.93 15.24 -20.94
C LEU A 300 -12.04 14.63 -21.80
N LEU A 301 -13.16 15.34 -22.00
CA LEU A 301 -14.24 14.91 -22.91
C LEU A 301 -13.87 15.01 -24.40
N SER A 302 -12.78 15.69 -24.75
CA SER A 302 -12.26 15.70 -26.14
C SER A 302 -11.53 14.41 -26.49
N ILE A 303 -11.00 13.68 -25.50
CA ILE A 303 -10.29 12.41 -25.67
C ILE A 303 -11.31 11.31 -26.01
N PRO A 304 -11.25 10.67 -27.19
CA PRO A 304 -12.29 9.75 -27.64
C PRO A 304 -12.57 8.58 -26.69
N GLY A 305 -11.52 7.96 -26.14
CA GLY A 305 -11.65 6.84 -25.22
C GLY A 305 -12.35 7.20 -23.90
N ILE A 306 -12.10 8.40 -23.36
CA ILE A 306 -12.82 8.92 -22.19
C ILE A 306 -14.25 9.30 -22.57
N LYS A 307 -14.42 9.99 -23.71
CA LYS A 307 -15.74 10.41 -24.23
C LYS A 307 -16.68 9.22 -24.45
N ALA A 308 -16.16 8.08 -24.89
CA ALA A 308 -16.92 6.85 -25.07
C ALA A 308 -17.49 6.30 -23.75
N LEU A 309 -16.88 6.62 -22.61
CA LEU A 309 -17.35 6.22 -21.28
C LEU A 309 -18.37 7.20 -20.67
N ALA A 310 -18.52 8.41 -21.22
CA ALA A 310 -19.46 9.41 -20.71
C ALA A 310 -20.93 8.94 -20.54
N PRO A 311 -21.52 8.13 -21.45
CA PRO A 311 -22.88 7.60 -21.26
C PRO A 311 -22.96 6.41 -20.30
N THR A 312 -21.81 5.85 -19.90
CA THR A 312 -21.76 4.65 -19.06
C THR A 312 -21.92 4.97 -17.57
N ALA A 313 -21.99 3.92 -16.76
CA ALA A 313 -22.09 4.01 -15.32
C ALA A 313 -21.36 2.83 -14.68
N THR A 314 -20.91 3.06 -13.45
CA THR A 314 -20.32 2.04 -12.58
C THR A 314 -21.36 1.01 -12.11
N ILE A 315 -22.62 1.43 -11.97
CA ILE A 315 -23.75 0.54 -11.64
C ILE A 315 -24.49 0.16 -12.93
N PRO A 316 -24.63 -1.14 -13.25
CA PRO A 316 -25.42 -1.59 -14.40
C PRO A 316 -26.85 -1.07 -14.35
N GLY A 317 -27.30 -0.44 -15.43
CA GLY A 317 -28.65 0.16 -15.53
C GLY A 317 -28.72 1.63 -15.13
N ASP A 318 -27.66 2.20 -14.55
CA ASP A 318 -27.65 3.58 -14.04
C ASP A 318 -27.01 4.58 -15.02
N ALA A 319 -27.31 4.43 -16.31
CA ALA A 319 -26.66 5.16 -17.41
C ALA A 319 -26.60 6.69 -17.21
N ASN A 320 -25.65 7.34 -17.89
CA ASN A 320 -25.34 8.77 -17.76
C ASN A 320 -24.92 9.17 -16.33
N GLU A 321 -24.06 8.39 -15.67
CA GLU A 321 -23.62 8.63 -14.28
C GLU A 321 -23.05 10.05 -14.09
N LEU A 322 -22.15 10.48 -15.00
CA LEU A 322 -21.51 11.79 -14.92
C LEU A 322 -22.51 12.94 -15.06
N LEU A 323 -23.48 12.81 -15.97
CA LEU A 323 -24.51 13.84 -16.18
C LEU A 323 -25.42 13.93 -14.97
N ARG A 324 -25.83 12.79 -14.42
CA ARG A 324 -26.72 12.75 -13.25
C ARG A 324 -26.01 13.24 -12.00
N LEU A 325 -24.70 13.00 -11.88
CA LEU A 325 -23.88 13.61 -10.84
C LEU A 325 -23.85 15.14 -10.99
N ALA A 326 -23.50 15.65 -12.18
CA ALA A 326 -23.49 17.08 -12.47
C ALA A 326 -24.84 17.74 -12.17
N LEU A 327 -25.92 17.05 -12.56
CA LEU A 327 -27.29 17.46 -12.35
C LEU A 327 -27.65 17.57 -10.86
N ARG A 328 -27.32 16.55 -10.05
CA ARG A 328 -27.58 16.56 -8.59
C ARG A 328 -26.81 17.67 -7.86
N LEU A 329 -25.62 18.00 -8.34
CA LEU A 329 -24.78 19.06 -7.79
C LEU A 329 -25.12 20.46 -8.31
N GLY A 330 -25.97 20.57 -9.34
CA GLY A 330 -26.30 21.84 -9.98
C GLY A 330 -25.16 22.40 -10.85
N ASN A 331 -24.23 21.55 -11.30
CA ASN A 331 -23.11 21.95 -12.16
C ASN A 331 -23.57 22.15 -13.60
N GLN A 332 -24.02 23.36 -13.92
CA GLN A 332 -24.58 23.73 -15.22
C GLN A 332 -23.58 23.57 -16.37
N GLY A 333 -22.34 24.01 -16.15
CA GLY A 333 -21.29 23.94 -17.16
C GLY A 333 -20.96 22.49 -17.53
N ALA A 334 -20.83 21.60 -16.55
CA ALA A 334 -20.64 20.18 -16.81
C ALA A 334 -21.84 19.54 -17.50
N CYS A 335 -23.07 19.91 -17.12
CA CYS A 335 -24.28 19.42 -17.79
C CYS A 335 -24.29 19.80 -19.28
N ALA A 336 -24.00 21.06 -19.61
CA ALA A 336 -23.94 21.54 -21.00
C ALA A 336 -22.88 20.79 -21.82
N LEU A 337 -21.68 20.61 -21.25
CA LEU A 337 -20.60 19.85 -21.91
C LEU A 337 -20.99 18.39 -22.16
N LEU A 338 -21.62 17.72 -21.19
CA LEU A 338 -22.03 16.33 -21.32
C LEU A 338 -23.21 16.16 -22.31
N LEU A 339 -24.16 17.09 -22.32
CA LEU A 339 -25.30 17.07 -23.26
C LEU A 339 -24.90 17.32 -24.71
N SER A 340 -23.76 17.98 -24.95
CA SER A 340 -23.19 18.11 -26.30
C SER A 340 -22.79 16.75 -26.92
N ILE A 341 -22.69 15.68 -26.12
CA ILE A 341 -22.36 14.34 -26.58
C ILE A 341 -23.64 13.63 -27.06
N PRO A 342 -23.74 13.23 -28.34
CA PRO A 342 -24.98 12.67 -28.90
C PRO A 342 -25.51 11.42 -28.18
N SER A 343 -24.61 10.52 -27.74
CA SER A 343 -24.99 9.30 -27.01
C SER A 343 -25.56 9.61 -25.63
N VAL A 344 -24.98 10.58 -24.92
CA VAL A 344 -25.49 11.06 -23.62
C VAL A 344 -26.87 11.70 -23.81
N LEU A 345 -27.01 12.60 -24.79
CA LEU A 345 -28.27 13.28 -25.10
C LEU A 345 -29.40 12.30 -25.46
N ALA A 346 -29.10 11.27 -26.26
CA ALA A 346 -30.07 10.25 -26.63
C ALA A 346 -30.61 9.51 -25.39
N LEU A 347 -29.72 9.10 -24.48
CA LEU A 347 -30.10 8.45 -23.22
C LEU A 347 -30.86 9.41 -22.29
N THR A 348 -30.48 10.69 -22.24
CA THR A 348 -31.18 11.71 -21.46
C THR A 348 -32.62 11.88 -21.95
N LYS A 349 -32.83 11.96 -23.26
CA LYS A 349 -34.18 12.02 -23.86
C LYS A 349 -35.00 10.76 -23.55
N ALA A 350 -34.38 9.58 -23.67
CA ALA A 350 -35.04 8.31 -23.35
C ALA A 350 -35.49 8.22 -21.88
N ASN A 351 -34.75 8.84 -20.95
CA ASN A 351 -35.05 8.89 -19.52
C ASN A 351 -35.81 10.16 -19.10
N ASN A 352 -36.48 10.84 -20.04
CA ASN A 352 -37.26 12.07 -19.79
C ASN A 352 -36.48 13.12 -18.99
N TYR A 353 -35.22 13.36 -19.38
CA TYR A 353 -34.34 14.39 -18.81
C TYR A 353 -34.09 14.27 -17.30
N TYR A 354 -34.29 13.07 -16.71
CA TYR A 354 -34.09 12.81 -15.28
C TYR A 354 -34.81 13.82 -14.36
N ILE A 355 -35.97 14.35 -14.80
CA ILE A 355 -36.73 15.41 -14.10
C ILE A 355 -37.03 15.04 -12.63
N ASN A 356 -37.17 13.75 -12.35
CA ASN A 356 -37.50 13.24 -11.01
C ASN A 356 -36.29 13.23 -10.05
N GLU A 357 -35.04 13.36 -10.53
CA GLU A 357 -33.84 13.24 -9.68
C GLU A 357 -33.44 14.55 -8.99
N THR A 358 -33.91 15.70 -9.47
CA THR A 358 -33.46 17.01 -8.96
C THR A 358 -34.45 17.74 -8.08
N GLY A 359 -35.69 17.25 -7.98
CA GLY A 359 -36.77 18.03 -7.37
C GLY A 359 -36.91 19.44 -7.95
N GLY A 360 -36.48 19.67 -9.20
CA GLY A 360 -36.57 20.97 -9.89
C GLY A 360 -35.37 21.92 -9.73
N ARG A 361 -34.21 21.50 -9.20
CA ARG A 361 -33.03 22.37 -9.04
C ARG A 361 -32.36 22.81 -10.34
N LEU A 362 -32.46 22.01 -11.41
CA LEU A 362 -31.92 22.33 -12.72
C LEU A 362 -32.77 21.67 -13.80
N ASP A 363 -33.19 22.44 -14.80
CA ASP A 363 -33.93 21.91 -15.96
C ASP A 363 -32.96 21.59 -17.09
N LEU A 364 -32.68 20.30 -17.31
CA LEU A 364 -31.83 19.85 -18.41
C LEU A 364 -32.40 20.20 -19.79
N ARG A 365 -33.69 20.48 -19.93
CA ARG A 365 -34.27 20.91 -21.22
C ARG A 365 -33.83 22.33 -21.61
N ALA A 366 -33.57 23.17 -20.62
CA ALA A 366 -33.08 24.53 -20.84
C ALA A 366 -31.57 24.58 -21.09
N VAL A 367 -30.84 23.53 -20.71
CA VAL A 367 -29.38 23.41 -20.84
C VAL A 367 -28.95 22.64 -22.10
N ALA A 368 -29.84 21.78 -22.64
CA ALA A 368 -29.56 20.87 -23.76
C ALA A 368 -29.56 21.49 -25.15
#